data_AF-A0A1H5VYV0-F1
#
_entry.id   AF-A0A1H5VYV0-F1
#
_cell.length_a   1.000
_cell.length_b   1.000
_cell.length_c   1.000
_cell.angle_alpha   90.00
_cell.angle_beta   90.00
_cell.angle_gamma   90.00
#
_symmetry.space_group_name_H-M   'P 1'
#
loop_
_entity.id
_entity.type
_entity.pdbx_description
1 polymer ?
#
loop_
_entity_poly.entity_id
_entity_poly.type
_entity_poly.pdbx_seq_one_letter_code
_entity_poly.pdbx_strand_id
1 'polypeptide(L)' 'MKKKNYKSRFLDYENPLLDDIDYDAYMELLSSGLKDSEIARELNITEEELKLLKDRIRKDL' A
#
# COMPACT_ATOMS: atom_id res chain seq x y z
N MET A 1 35.29 0.21 7.75
CA MET A 1 34.18 0.30 6.76
C MET A 1 32.95 0.88 7.44
N LYS A 2 32.55 2.12 7.13
CA LYS A 2 31.39 2.77 7.77
C LYS A 2 30.10 2.33 7.07
N LYS A 3 29.20 1.66 7.82
CA LYS A 3 27.87 1.23 7.35
C LYS A 3 27.05 2.48 7.02
N LYS A 4 26.59 2.60 5.77
CA LYS A 4 25.68 3.67 5.34
C LYS A 4 24.28 3.31 5.84
N ASN A 5 23.83 4.02 6.88
CA ASN A 5 22.44 3.99 7.31
C ASN A 5 21.61 4.68 6.22
N TYR A 6 20.86 3.91 5.44
CA TYR A 6 19.85 4.45 4.55
C TYR A 6 18.73 5.01 5.44
N LYS A 7 18.81 6.31 5.72
CA LYS A 7 17.71 7.10 6.26
C LYS A 7 16.54 6.94 5.29
N SER A 8 15.49 6.27 5.74
CA SER A 8 14.17 6.28 5.13
C SER A 8 13.77 7.72 4.88
N ARG A 9 13.76 8.13 3.61
CA ARG A 9 13.05 9.33 3.20
C ARG A 9 11.60 9.02 3.50
N PHE A 10 11.05 9.66 4.52
CA PHE A 10 9.62 9.93 4.59
C PHE A 10 9.30 10.71 3.32
N LEU A 11 8.89 9.98 2.29
CA LEU A 11 8.23 10.56 1.15
C LEU A 11 6.80 10.81 1.62
N ASP A 12 6.52 12.05 2.05
CA ASP A 12 5.22 12.70 1.93
C ASP A 12 4.85 12.81 0.44
N TYR A 13 4.82 11.67 -0.26
CA TYR A 13 4.28 11.57 -1.59
C TYR A 13 2.81 11.30 -1.36
N GLU A 14 2.00 12.36 -1.32
CA GLU A 14 0.62 12.28 -1.77
C GLU A 14 0.69 11.71 -3.19
N ASN A 15 0.65 10.38 -3.29
CA ASN A 15 0.67 9.67 -4.56
C ASN A 15 -0.75 9.82 -5.10
N PRO A 16 -1.00 10.63 -6.13
CA PRO A 16 -2.35 10.79 -6.66
C PRO A 16 -2.92 9.46 -7.17
N LEU A 17 -2.06 8.47 -7.45
CA LEU A 17 -2.48 7.10 -7.77
C LEU A 17 -3.12 6.36 -6.59
N LEU A 18 -2.82 6.72 -5.34
CA LEU A 18 -3.46 6.17 -4.13
C LEU A 18 -4.84 6.79 -3.87
N ASP A 19 -5.17 7.93 -4.46
CA ASP A 19 -6.51 8.53 -4.39
C ASP A 19 -7.49 7.85 -5.36
N ASP A 20 -6.99 7.29 -6.47
CA ASP A 20 -7.77 6.48 -7.43
C ASP A 20 -7.70 4.97 -7.15
N ILE A 21 -6.99 4.53 -6.10
CA ILE A 21 -7.05 3.12 -5.69
C ILE A 21 -8.45 2.83 -5.18
N ASP A 22 -9.11 1.92 -5.88
CA ASP A 22 -10.47 1.48 -5.60
C ASP A 22 -10.50 0.74 -4.26
N TYR A 23 -10.74 1.50 -3.19
CA TYR A 23 -10.75 1.03 -1.81
C TYR A 23 -11.76 -0.09 -1.59
N ASP A 24 -12.92 0.04 -2.23
CA ASP A 24 -13.98 -0.96 -2.18
C ASP A 24 -13.48 -2.27 -2.79
N ALA A 25 -12.81 -2.22 -3.94
CA ALA A 25 -12.19 -3.40 -4.54
C ALA A 25 -11.14 -4.03 -3.62
N TYR A 26 -10.28 -3.22 -2.98
CA TYR A 26 -9.31 -3.73 -2.00
C TYR A 26 -10.01 -4.48 -0.85
N MET A 27 -11.08 -3.93 -0.30
CA MET A 27 -11.82 -4.54 0.81
C MET A 27 -12.56 -5.82 0.38
N GLU A 28 -13.11 -5.87 -0.82
CA GLU A 28 -13.71 -7.07 -1.39
C GLU A 28 -12.67 -8.19 -1.58
N LEU A 29 -11.50 -7.86 -2.11
CA LEU A 29 -10.40 -8.80 -2.30
C LEU A 29 -9.84 -9.29 -0.95
N LEU A 30 -9.71 -8.39 0.03
CA LEU A 30 -9.30 -8.74 1.39
C LEU A 30 -10.33 -9.66 2.07
N SER A 31 -11.62 -9.38 1.93
CA SER A 31 -12.72 -10.21 2.45
C SER A 31 -12.78 -11.58 1.76
N SER A 32 -12.38 -11.64 0.51
CA SER A 32 -12.25 -12.89 -0.27
C SER A 32 -11.11 -13.79 0.23
N GLY A 33 -10.27 -13.32 1.16
CA GLY A 33 -9.16 -14.06 1.73
C GLY A 33 -7.94 -14.17 0.80
N LEU A 34 -7.86 -13.30 -0.21
CA LEU A 34 -6.70 -13.22 -1.10
C LEU A 34 -5.46 -12.78 -0.32
N LYS A 35 -4.30 -13.21 -0.80
CA LYS A 35 -3.02 -12.78 -0.24
C LYS A 35 -2.70 -11.38 -0.74
N ASP A 36 -2.00 -10.61 0.09
CA ASP A 36 -1.53 -9.26 -0.25
C ASP A 36 -0.85 -9.19 -1.63
N SER A 37 -0.02 -10.16 -1.97
CA SER A 37 0.67 -10.21 -3.27
C SER A 37 -0.27 -10.46 -4.47
N GLU A 38 -1.41 -11.11 -4.26
CA GLU A 38 -2.45 -11.28 -5.27
C GLU A 38 -3.32 -10.03 -5.36
N ILE A 39 -3.68 -9.43 -4.22
CA ILE A 39 -4.42 -8.17 -4.17
C ILE A 39 -3.65 -7.06 -4.88
N ALA A 40 -2.33 -6.96 -4.65
CA ALA A 40 -1.48 -5.99 -5.35
C ALA A 40 -1.51 -6.19 -6.88
N ARG A 41 -1.52 -7.45 -7.35
CA ARG A 41 -1.61 -7.76 -8.78
C ARG A 41 -2.97 -7.41 -9.38
N GLU A 42 -4.05 -7.74 -8.67
CA GLU A 42 -5.42 -7.45 -9.11
C GLU A 42 -5.66 -5.94 -9.20
N LEU A 43 -5.16 -5.17 -8.24
CA LEU A 43 -5.25 -3.71 -8.24
C LEU A 43 -4.21 -3.04 -9.13
N ASN A 44 -3.33 -3.81 -9.78
CA ASN A 44 -2.21 -3.31 -10.59
C ASN A 44 -1.27 -2.36 -9.84
N ILE A 45 -1.10 -2.56 -8.52
CA ILE A 45 -0.26 -1.73 -7.66
C ILE A 45 0.95 -2.50 -7.15
N THR A 46 1.90 -1.76 -6.60
CA THR A 46 3.06 -2.36 -5.94
C THR A 46 2.74 -2.82 -4.52
N GLU A 47 3.51 -3.77 -3.98
CA GLU A 47 3.38 -4.20 -2.58
C GLU A 47 3.62 -3.04 -1.59
N GLU A 48 4.45 -2.05 -1.96
CA GLU A 48 4.66 -0.84 -1.17
C GLU A 48 3.40 0.04 -1.14
N GLU A 49 2.71 0.19 -2.27
CA GLU A 49 1.45 0.96 -2.34
C GLU A 49 0.32 0.26 -1.58
N LEU A 50 0.21 -1.07 -1.68
CA LEU A 50 -0.75 -1.83 -0.89
C LEU A 50 -0.49 -1.66 0.61
N LYS A 51 0.77 -1.58 1.01
CA LYS A 51 1.14 -1.33 2.41
C LYS A 51 0.76 0.08 2.86
N LEU A 52 0.93 1.09 2.01
CA LEU A 52 0.49 2.45 2.29
C LEU A 52 -1.04 2.54 2.41
N LEU A 53 -1.76 1.84 1.53
CA LEU A 53 -3.23 1.73 1.59
C LEU A 53 -3.68 1.11 2.92
N LYS A 54 -3.04 0.02 3.34
CA LYS A 54 -3.27 -0.62 4.65
C LYS A 54 -2.99 0.32 5.83
N ASP A 55 -1.91 1.08 5.76
CA ASP A 55 -1.52 2.01 6.83
C ASP A 55 -2.55 3.15 6.96
N ARG A 56 -3.05 3.66 5.82
CA ARG A 56 -4.13 4.66 5.77
C ARG A 56 -5.43 4.11 6.39
N ILE A 57 -5.88 2.93 6.00
CA ILE A 57 -7.06 2.24 6.58
C ILE A 57 -6.95 2.13 8.10
N ARG A 58 -5.79 1.69 8.59
CA ARG A 58 -5.57 1.47 10.02
C ARG A 58 -5.57 2.78 10.82
N LYS A 59 -5.30 3.92 10.18
CA LYS A 59 -5.23 5.23 10.83
C LYS A 59 -6.59 5.92 10.92
N ASP A 60 -7.52 5.57 10.03
CA ASP A 60 -8.91 6.04 10.02
C ASP A 60 -9.86 5.21 10.93
N LEU A 61 -9.44 4.00 11.35
CA LEU A 61 -10.13 3.13 12.32
C LEU A 61 -9.77 3.45 13.78
#